data_AF-A0A382PIX0-F1
#
_entry.id   AF-A0A382PIX0-F1
#
_cell.length_a   1.000
_cell.length_b   1.000
_cell.length_c   1.000
_cell.angle_alpha   90.00
_cell.angle_beta   90.00
_cell.angle_gamma   90.00
#
_symmetry.space_group_name_H-M   'P 1'
#
loop_
_entity.id
_entity.type
_entity.pdbx_description
1 polymer ?
#
loop_
_entity_poly.entity_id
_entity_poly.type
_entity_poly.pdbx_seq_one_letter_code
_entity_poly.pdbx_strand_id
1 'polypeptide(L)'
;KYPHLDNLIISENTATSTLAKGGGLYSSYNIFPTISNTTIENNASTGLNTMGGGIYNDHYHSVTYNNCLIRGNDSPFHPVKFVGGHTSYLTMNDCEITDNNYTTSDMNNTESVVIEVGAALKNVLIANNNGKTELLTMTVSFENVTIANNGEGVYIDGNIYSGDPSITIKNSIIANNGDDPYQQLVPSPGNEFEVDLYVDYSLVQGSAWIDSLEGSELIISTVGDGCMTQLEDPRFVNPDFSNYRLLASSLCINAAHPDSTDNDGTRLDMGVYPYLNTYSGPTWYVEPAGNDTTGTGASDSPFASIQSAINFATTTSDSVTVAAGTYIENINFRGRNIKVVGA
;
A
#
# COMPACT_ATOMS: atom_id res chain seq x y z
N LYS A 1 24.32 22.15 4.98
CA LYS A 1 23.84 21.62 3.68
C LYS A 1 23.78 20.11 3.85
N TYR A 2 22.60 19.52 3.77
CA TYR A 2 22.43 18.08 3.94
C TYR A 2 22.70 17.34 2.62
N PRO A 3 23.02 16.04 2.67
CA PRO A 3 23.26 15.24 1.47
C PRO A 3 22.02 15.22 0.56
N HIS A 4 22.26 15.32 -0.75
CA HIS A 4 21.24 15.10 -1.78
C HIS A 4 21.77 14.01 -2.71
N LEU A 5 21.07 12.89 -2.78
CA LEU A 5 21.37 11.75 -3.63
C LEU A 5 20.32 11.73 -4.74
N ASP A 6 20.75 11.78 -5.99
CA ASP A 6 19.83 11.84 -7.13
C ASP A 6 20.32 10.93 -8.25
N ASN A 7 19.38 10.21 -8.88
CA ASN A 7 19.65 9.38 -10.04
C ASN A 7 20.77 8.34 -9.80
N LEU A 8 20.71 7.66 -8.65
CA LEU A 8 21.67 6.64 -8.25
C LEU A 8 21.12 5.23 -8.44
N ILE A 9 22.02 4.28 -8.64
CA ILE A 9 21.77 2.85 -8.48
C ILE A 9 22.71 2.39 -7.37
N ILE A 10 22.14 1.97 -6.24
CA ILE A 10 22.84 1.43 -5.10
C ILE A 10 22.49 -0.06 -5.06
N SER A 11 23.37 -0.89 -5.61
CA SER A 11 23.07 -2.30 -5.81
C SER A 11 24.22 -3.23 -5.48
N GLU A 12 23.87 -4.47 -5.12
CA GLU A 12 24.83 -5.58 -4.91
C GLU A 12 25.90 -5.30 -3.84
N ASN A 13 25.60 -4.40 -2.89
CA ASN A 13 26.47 -4.12 -1.76
C ASN A 13 26.19 -5.10 -0.62
N THR A 14 27.21 -5.45 0.17
CA THR A 14 27.03 -6.27 1.37
C THR A 14 27.77 -5.68 2.55
N ALA A 15 27.04 -5.39 3.64
CA ALA A 15 27.64 -5.06 4.92
C ALA A 15 27.92 -6.35 5.71
N THR A 16 29.20 -6.63 6.00
CA THR A 16 29.64 -7.86 6.67
C THR A 16 30.31 -7.56 8.02
N SER A 17 29.65 -7.88 9.14
CA SER A 17 30.23 -7.93 10.49
C SER A 17 29.14 -8.27 11.51
N THR A 18 29.52 -8.55 12.76
CA THR A 18 28.58 -8.45 13.88
C THR A 18 28.02 -7.01 13.95
N LEU A 19 26.71 -6.87 14.07
CA LEU A 19 25.99 -5.58 14.12
C LEU A 19 26.15 -4.69 12.87
N ALA A 20 26.49 -5.26 11.72
CA ALA A 20 26.49 -4.54 10.44
C ALA A 20 25.11 -3.96 10.12
N LYS A 21 25.08 -2.77 9.49
CA LYS A 21 23.86 -2.05 9.16
C LYS A 21 23.97 -1.40 7.78
N GLY A 22 22.85 -1.30 7.06
CA GLY A 22 22.74 -0.48 5.85
C GLY A 22 23.62 -0.97 4.71
N GLY A 23 23.40 -2.20 4.23
CA GLY A 23 24.14 -2.78 3.11
C GLY A 23 24.13 -1.87 1.88
N GLY A 24 22.97 -1.34 1.51
CA GLY A 24 22.83 -0.30 0.51
C GLY A 24 23.05 1.10 1.09
N LEU A 25 22.18 1.52 2.02
CA LEU A 25 22.21 2.85 2.60
C LEU A 25 22.15 2.79 4.13
N TYR A 26 23.18 3.33 4.78
CA TYR A 26 23.20 3.65 6.19
C TYR A 26 23.18 5.17 6.38
N SER A 27 22.29 5.65 7.24
CA SER A 27 22.21 7.07 7.60
C SER A 27 22.03 7.20 9.12
N SER A 28 22.67 8.19 9.75
CA SER A 28 22.67 8.35 11.21
C SER A 28 23.03 9.76 11.65
N TYR A 29 22.52 10.16 12.82
CA TYR A 29 22.82 11.40 13.58
C TYR A 29 22.58 12.73 12.86
N ASN A 30 21.45 13.40 13.17
CA ASN A 30 21.19 14.81 12.84
C ASN A 30 21.47 15.19 11.38
N ILE A 31 21.07 14.31 10.47
CA ILE A 31 21.12 14.53 9.03
C ILE A 31 19.70 14.52 8.45
N PHE A 32 19.54 15.26 7.36
CA PHE A 32 18.27 15.38 6.65
C PHE A 32 18.45 15.10 5.16
N PRO A 33 18.83 13.87 4.77
CA PRO A 33 19.13 13.57 3.39
C PRO A 33 17.86 13.53 2.54
N THR A 34 17.98 14.01 1.30
CA THR A 34 16.99 13.79 0.25
C THR A 34 17.55 12.81 -0.75
N ILE A 35 16.83 11.73 -0.99
CA ILE A 35 17.12 10.71 -1.98
C ILE A 35 16.05 10.81 -3.05
N SER A 36 16.44 10.90 -4.32
CA SER A 36 15.50 11.06 -5.43
C SER A 36 15.91 10.23 -6.63
N ASN A 37 14.93 9.72 -7.39
CA ASN A 37 15.15 8.99 -8.64
C ASN A 37 16.15 7.83 -8.49
N THR A 38 16.15 7.15 -7.34
CA THR A 38 17.22 6.24 -6.94
C THR A 38 16.69 4.82 -6.77
N THR A 39 17.44 3.85 -7.29
CA THR A 39 17.18 2.42 -7.09
C THR A 39 18.13 1.89 -6.01
N ILE A 40 17.59 1.23 -4.99
CA ILE A 40 18.33 0.55 -3.92
C ILE A 40 17.94 -0.93 -3.99
N GLU A 41 18.77 -1.74 -4.65
CA GLU A 41 18.39 -3.12 -4.98
C GLU A 41 19.44 -4.18 -4.72
N ASN A 42 19.01 -5.39 -4.35
CA ASN A 42 19.90 -6.55 -4.20
C ASN A 42 21.08 -6.29 -3.25
N ASN A 43 20.88 -5.43 -2.23
CA ASN A 43 21.87 -5.19 -1.20
C ASN A 43 21.60 -6.10 0.00
N ALA A 44 22.67 -6.46 0.71
CA ALA A 44 22.59 -7.39 1.83
C ALA A 44 23.26 -6.86 3.11
N SER A 45 22.76 -7.29 4.27
CA SER A 45 23.53 -7.27 5.51
C SER A 45 23.72 -8.70 5.98
N THR A 46 24.92 -9.07 6.44
CA THR A 46 25.21 -10.44 6.89
C THR A 46 26.08 -10.44 8.14
N GLY A 47 25.81 -11.39 9.04
CA GLY A 47 26.51 -11.53 10.31
C GLY A 47 25.55 -11.78 11.46
N LEU A 48 26.06 -11.69 12.69
CA LEU A 48 25.24 -11.78 13.90
C LEU A 48 24.58 -10.43 14.19
N ASN A 49 23.26 -10.44 14.40
CA ASN A 49 22.45 -9.26 14.76
C ASN A 49 22.58 -8.09 13.77
N THR A 50 22.58 -8.38 12.46
CA THR A 50 22.69 -7.35 11.41
C THR A 50 21.33 -6.93 10.88
N MET A 51 21.22 -5.68 10.43
CA MET A 51 19.97 -5.07 10.00
C MET A 51 20.11 -4.25 8.72
N GLY A 52 19.00 -4.01 8.03
CA GLY A 52 18.95 -3.05 6.93
C GLY A 52 19.84 -3.42 5.77
N GLY A 53 19.56 -4.54 5.11
CA GLY A 53 20.26 -4.94 3.89
C GLY A 53 20.19 -3.86 2.82
N GLY A 54 18.98 -3.32 2.60
CA GLY A 54 18.77 -2.20 1.70
C GLY A 54 18.99 -0.89 2.41
N ILE A 55 18.23 -0.67 3.49
CA ILE A 55 18.20 0.63 4.17
C ILE A 55 18.24 0.43 5.69
N TYR A 56 19.11 1.18 6.34
CA TYR A 56 19.06 1.42 7.78
C TYR A 56 19.23 2.91 8.06
N ASN A 57 18.14 3.58 8.45
CA ASN A 57 18.21 4.95 8.96
C ASN A 57 18.13 4.93 10.49
N ASP A 58 19.12 5.54 11.14
CA ASP A 58 19.37 5.49 12.59
C ASP A 58 19.11 6.85 13.26
N HIS A 59 18.74 6.83 14.55
CA HIS A 59 18.19 7.91 15.39
C HIS A 59 18.42 9.39 15.01
N TYR A 60 17.41 10.22 15.29
CA TYR A 60 17.41 11.69 15.15
C TYR A 60 17.62 12.18 13.71
N HIS A 61 16.79 11.67 12.80
CA HIS A 61 16.88 12.01 11.38
C HIS A 61 15.49 12.30 10.81
N SER A 62 15.43 13.20 9.82
CA SER A 62 14.28 13.22 8.92
C SER A 62 14.76 12.99 7.49
N VAL A 63 14.27 11.93 6.85
CA VAL A 63 14.72 11.53 5.52
C VAL A 63 13.59 11.63 4.52
N THR A 64 13.91 12.07 3.31
CA THR A 64 12.96 12.15 2.21
C THR A 64 13.40 11.24 1.06
N TYR A 65 12.50 10.38 0.60
CA TYR A 65 12.63 9.59 -0.63
C TYR A 65 11.58 10.06 -1.64
N ASN A 66 12.01 10.37 -2.87
CA ASN A 66 11.11 10.71 -3.96
C ASN A 66 11.40 9.82 -5.17
N ASN A 67 10.40 9.20 -5.78
CA ASN A 67 10.59 8.38 -6.97
C ASN A 67 11.71 7.33 -6.79
N CYS A 68 11.66 6.57 -5.71
CA CYS A 68 12.69 5.60 -5.35
C CYS A 68 12.14 4.18 -5.39
N LEU A 69 12.97 3.24 -5.86
CA LEU A 69 12.69 1.81 -5.89
C LEU A 69 13.62 1.10 -4.91
N ILE A 70 13.05 0.42 -3.90
CA ILE A 70 13.78 -0.27 -2.84
C ILE A 70 13.38 -1.75 -2.91
N ARG A 71 14.20 -2.58 -3.55
CA ARG A 71 13.78 -3.96 -3.85
C ARG A 71 14.81 -5.06 -3.69
N GLY A 72 14.35 -6.28 -3.42
CA GLY A 72 15.24 -7.45 -3.43
C GLY A 72 16.37 -7.37 -2.40
N ASN A 73 16.24 -6.56 -1.36
CA ASN A 73 17.30 -6.42 -0.37
C ASN A 73 17.13 -7.46 0.75
N ASP A 74 18.25 -8.01 1.21
CA ASP A 74 18.27 -9.14 2.14
C ASP A 74 18.96 -8.79 3.46
N SER A 75 18.40 -9.23 4.58
CA SER A 75 19.02 -9.04 5.89
C SER A 75 18.50 -10.07 6.87
N PRO A 76 19.31 -10.58 7.82
CA PRO A 76 18.78 -11.40 8.91
C PRO A 76 17.56 -10.75 9.57
N PHE A 77 17.63 -9.44 9.83
CA PHE A 77 16.53 -8.68 10.41
C PHE A 77 16.30 -7.40 9.60
N HIS A 78 15.03 -7.04 9.39
CA HIS A 78 14.61 -5.72 8.92
C HIS A 78 15.41 -5.18 7.71
N PRO A 79 15.32 -5.81 6.52
CA PRO A 79 15.97 -5.35 5.29
C PRO A 79 15.79 -3.86 4.99
N VAL A 80 14.63 -3.32 5.36
CA VAL A 80 14.33 -1.89 5.30
C VAL A 80 13.89 -1.43 6.68
N LYS A 81 14.72 -0.62 7.34
CA LYS A 81 14.41 -0.08 8.66
C LYS A 81 14.64 1.43 8.73
N PHE A 82 13.61 2.13 9.20
CA PHE A 82 13.65 3.53 9.62
C PHE A 82 13.44 3.56 11.13
N VAL A 83 14.45 3.94 11.89
CA VAL A 83 14.36 4.01 13.36
C VAL A 83 14.81 5.35 13.90
N GLY A 84 14.01 5.95 14.76
CA GLY A 84 14.47 7.08 15.53
C GLY A 84 13.53 7.52 16.64
N GLY A 85 14.11 8.17 17.66
CA GLY A 85 13.34 8.81 18.72
C GLY A 85 12.98 10.27 18.41
N HIS A 86 12.09 10.83 19.23
CA HIS A 86 11.69 12.24 19.24
C HIS A 86 11.13 12.77 17.90
N THR A 87 11.80 13.70 17.21
CA THR A 87 11.27 14.40 16.02
C THR A 87 11.70 13.74 14.70
N SER A 88 12.08 12.45 14.74
CA SER A 88 12.51 11.74 13.54
C SER A 88 11.32 11.54 12.59
N TYR A 89 11.52 11.72 11.29
CA TYR A 89 10.41 11.74 10.33
C TYR A 89 10.78 11.18 8.96
N LEU A 90 9.94 10.29 8.43
CA LEU A 90 10.07 9.76 7.07
C LEU A 90 9.09 10.47 6.13
N THR A 91 9.58 10.94 4.99
CA THR A 91 8.72 11.36 3.88
C THR A 91 9.02 10.49 2.67
N MET A 92 7.99 9.85 2.11
CA MET A 92 8.10 9.09 0.86
C MET A 92 7.05 9.54 -0.13
N ASN A 93 7.49 9.89 -1.34
CA ASN A 93 6.62 10.25 -2.45
C ASN A 93 6.94 9.37 -3.65
N ASP A 94 5.92 8.76 -4.26
CA ASP A 94 6.07 8.01 -5.51
C ASP A 94 7.12 6.87 -5.40
N CYS A 95 7.12 6.14 -4.28
CA CYS A 95 8.15 5.14 -3.99
C CYS A 95 7.60 3.71 -3.98
N GLU A 96 8.48 2.74 -4.22
CA GLU A 96 8.17 1.31 -4.17
C GLU A 96 9.14 0.60 -3.20
N ILE A 97 8.60 -0.18 -2.27
CA ILE A 97 9.34 -1.07 -1.36
C ILE A 97 8.87 -2.49 -1.61
N THR A 98 9.60 -3.24 -2.43
CA THR A 98 9.14 -4.53 -2.94
C THR A 98 10.13 -5.66 -2.78
N ASP A 99 9.65 -6.89 -2.59
CA ASP A 99 10.49 -8.10 -2.67
C ASP A 99 11.70 -8.09 -1.70
N ASN A 100 11.65 -7.36 -0.58
CA ASN A 100 12.72 -7.35 0.41
C ASN A 100 12.54 -8.50 1.41
N ASN A 101 13.64 -9.17 1.76
CA ASN A 101 13.58 -10.44 2.48
C ASN A 101 14.35 -10.42 3.79
N TYR A 102 13.65 -10.64 4.90
CA TYR A 102 14.33 -11.07 6.11
C TYR A 102 14.84 -12.51 5.92
N THR A 103 16.00 -12.85 6.48
CA THR A 103 16.64 -14.17 6.27
C THR A 103 16.88 -14.94 7.57
N THR A 104 16.44 -14.41 8.71
CA THR A 104 16.57 -15.10 10.00
C THR A 104 15.66 -16.32 10.09
N SER A 105 16.06 -17.31 10.89
CA SER A 105 15.17 -18.40 11.32
C SER A 105 14.43 -18.08 12.63
N ASP A 106 14.66 -16.89 13.21
CA ASP A 106 13.94 -16.42 14.38
C ASP A 106 12.57 -15.87 13.97
N MET A 107 11.54 -16.69 14.19
CA MET A 107 10.15 -16.37 13.87
C MET A 107 9.57 -15.21 14.70
N ASN A 108 10.32 -14.63 15.63
CA ASN A 108 9.90 -13.44 16.38
C ASN A 108 10.38 -12.12 15.78
N ASN A 109 11.22 -12.15 14.74
CA ASN A 109 11.77 -10.95 14.10
C ASN A 109 11.62 -11.05 12.57
N THR A 110 10.37 -11.19 12.14
CA THR A 110 9.95 -11.43 10.75
C THR A 110 9.59 -10.14 10.03
N GLU A 111 9.94 -8.97 10.59
CA GLU A 111 9.68 -7.68 9.96
C GLU A 111 10.58 -7.48 8.74
N SER A 112 9.96 -7.23 7.59
CA SER A 112 10.70 -6.87 6.37
C SER A 112 10.87 -5.36 6.23
N VAL A 113 9.82 -4.62 6.58
CA VAL A 113 9.75 -3.17 6.50
C VAL A 113 9.35 -2.64 7.86
N VAL A 114 10.21 -1.84 8.48
CA VAL A 114 9.98 -1.25 9.81
C VAL A 114 10.02 0.27 9.71
N ILE A 115 8.91 0.91 10.08
CA ILE A 115 8.79 2.36 10.21
C ILE A 115 8.58 2.69 11.69
N GLU A 116 9.69 3.01 12.36
CA GLU A 116 9.78 3.35 13.79
C GLU A 116 10.09 4.84 13.95
N VAL A 117 9.32 5.67 13.24
CA VAL A 117 9.39 7.14 13.20
C VAL A 117 8.02 7.70 12.83
N GLY A 118 7.79 9.00 12.97
CA GLY A 118 6.66 9.64 12.28
C GLY A 118 6.85 9.53 10.76
N ALA A 119 5.77 9.39 9.99
CA ALA A 119 5.89 9.27 8.54
C ALA A 119 4.75 9.90 7.75
N ALA A 120 5.05 10.37 6.54
CA ALA A 120 4.08 10.70 5.50
C ALA A 120 4.44 9.95 4.23
N LEU A 121 3.55 9.05 3.81
CA LEU A 121 3.69 8.26 2.59
C LEU A 121 2.61 8.69 1.61
N LYS A 122 3.03 9.10 0.42
CA LYS A 122 2.16 9.51 -0.67
C LYS A 122 2.50 8.76 -1.96
N ASN A 123 1.51 8.13 -2.57
CA ASN A 123 1.71 7.32 -3.78
C ASN A 123 2.81 6.26 -3.56
N VAL A 124 2.70 5.46 -2.50
CA VAL A 124 3.72 4.46 -2.14
C VAL A 124 3.18 3.05 -2.29
N LEU A 125 3.96 2.17 -2.90
CA LEU A 125 3.74 0.72 -2.90
C LEU A 125 4.65 0.05 -1.87
N ILE A 126 4.09 -0.78 -0.99
CA ILE A 126 4.82 -1.70 -0.11
C ILE A 126 4.28 -3.10 -0.35
N ALA A 127 5.03 -3.96 -1.04
CA ALA A 127 4.46 -5.20 -1.56
C ALA A 127 5.44 -6.35 -1.68
N ASN A 128 4.95 -7.59 -1.62
CA ASN A 128 5.75 -8.80 -1.84
C ASN A 128 6.99 -8.92 -0.93
N ASN A 129 7.06 -8.18 0.17
CA ASN A 129 8.12 -8.37 1.15
C ASN A 129 7.82 -9.65 1.95
N ASN A 130 8.81 -10.50 2.22
CA ASN A 130 8.55 -11.86 2.69
C ASN A 130 8.02 -11.96 4.14
N GLY A 131 8.02 -10.85 4.87
CA GLY A 131 7.51 -10.76 6.23
C GLY A 131 6.74 -9.47 6.47
N LYS A 132 6.36 -9.24 7.73
CA LYS A 132 5.41 -8.19 8.08
C LYS A 132 5.94 -6.78 7.81
N THR A 133 5.01 -5.89 7.52
CA THR A 133 5.25 -4.43 7.54
C THR A 133 4.86 -3.92 8.92
N GLU A 134 5.79 -3.34 9.66
CA GLU A 134 5.54 -2.86 11.02
C GLU A 134 5.64 -1.33 11.12
N LEU A 135 4.60 -0.73 11.72
CA LEU A 135 4.46 0.70 11.97
C LEU A 135 4.53 0.94 13.48
N LEU A 136 5.74 1.20 14.00
CA LEU A 136 6.01 1.52 15.41
C LEU A 136 5.97 3.05 15.60
N THR A 137 4.78 3.61 15.62
CA THR A 137 4.56 4.99 15.17
C THR A 137 4.47 6.04 16.29
N MET A 138 4.72 7.29 15.90
CA MET A 138 4.26 8.50 16.61
C MET A 138 3.13 9.20 15.84
N THR A 139 3.28 9.39 14.53
CA THR A 139 2.21 9.88 13.65
C THR A 139 2.53 9.43 12.24
N VAL A 140 1.65 8.64 11.63
CA VAL A 140 1.81 8.13 10.25
C VAL A 140 0.61 8.55 9.41
N SER A 141 0.86 9.08 8.21
CA SER A 141 -0.19 9.37 7.23
C SER A 141 0.06 8.67 5.91
N PHE A 142 -1.00 8.05 5.38
CA PHE A 142 -1.04 7.43 4.06
C PHE A 142 -2.00 8.19 3.15
N GLU A 143 -1.53 8.57 1.97
CA GLU A 143 -2.33 9.12 0.88
C GLU A 143 -2.02 8.35 -0.40
N ASN A 144 -3.01 7.64 -0.95
CA ASN A 144 -2.84 6.82 -2.16
C ASN A 144 -1.74 5.75 -2.00
N VAL A 145 -1.72 5.07 -0.85
CA VAL A 145 -0.74 4.03 -0.55
C VAL A 145 -1.35 2.66 -0.84
N THR A 146 -0.55 1.73 -1.34
CA THR A 146 -0.91 0.31 -1.44
C THR A 146 0.07 -0.53 -0.63
N ILE A 147 -0.42 -1.23 0.39
CA ILE A 147 0.34 -2.24 1.15
C ILE A 147 -0.30 -3.60 0.87
N ALA A 148 0.38 -4.48 0.12
CA ALA A 148 -0.25 -5.74 -0.31
C ALA A 148 0.69 -6.90 -0.57
N ASN A 149 0.25 -8.12 -0.25
CA ASN A 149 1.03 -9.36 -0.37
C ASN A 149 2.37 -9.33 0.37
N ASN A 150 2.46 -8.61 1.48
CA ASN A 150 3.58 -8.80 2.40
C ASN A 150 3.32 -10.02 3.29
N GLY A 151 4.36 -10.72 3.72
CA GLY A 151 4.24 -11.85 4.63
C GLY A 151 3.68 -11.43 5.99
N GLU A 152 2.98 -12.34 6.68
CA GLU A 152 2.43 -12.20 8.05
C GLU A 152 1.44 -11.06 8.36
N GLY A 153 1.47 -9.90 7.68
CA GLY A 153 0.51 -8.81 7.86
C GLY A 153 1.09 -7.39 7.90
N VAL A 154 0.24 -6.44 8.27
CA VAL A 154 0.61 -5.07 8.65
C VAL A 154 0.36 -4.86 10.14
N TYR A 155 1.42 -4.59 10.89
CA TYR A 155 1.40 -4.51 12.34
C TYR A 155 1.51 -3.04 12.76
N ILE A 156 0.69 -2.63 13.72
CA ILE A 156 0.70 -1.27 14.27
C ILE A 156 0.97 -1.29 15.76
N ASP A 157 1.85 -0.41 16.21
CA ASP A 157 2.23 -0.29 17.61
C ASP A 157 2.44 1.19 17.95
N GLY A 158 2.20 1.55 19.20
CA GLY A 158 2.63 2.85 19.71
C GLY A 158 4.11 2.82 20.08
N ASN A 159 4.74 3.99 20.08
CA ASN A 159 6.14 4.11 20.49
C ASN A 159 6.23 4.76 21.89
N ILE A 160 7.13 4.26 22.76
CA ILE A 160 7.42 4.83 24.10
C ILE A 160 7.83 6.31 24.07
N TYR A 161 8.26 6.83 22.92
CA TYR A 161 8.60 8.24 22.73
C TYR A 161 7.41 9.12 22.27
N SER A 162 6.23 8.55 22.06
CA SER A 162 5.03 9.25 21.59
C SER A 162 4.11 9.65 22.75
N GLY A 163 3.58 10.87 22.69
CA GLY A 163 2.56 11.34 23.64
C GLY A 163 1.19 10.73 23.34
N ASP A 164 0.84 10.67 22.04
CA ASP A 164 -0.44 10.15 21.52
C ASP A 164 -0.19 9.66 20.06
N PRO A 165 0.11 8.37 19.82
CA PRO A 165 0.42 7.89 18.49
C PRO A 165 -0.83 7.80 17.61
N SER A 166 -0.73 8.25 16.36
CA SER A 166 -1.85 8.18 15.40
C SER A 166 -1.46 7.68 14.01
N ILE A 167 -2.41 7.05 13.34
CA ILE A 167 -2.32 6.57 11.95
C ILE A 167 -3.53 7.10 11.19
N THR A 168 -3.30 7.80 10.09
CA THR A 168 -4.36 8.26 9.18
C THR A 168 -4.19 7.60 7.82
N ILE A 169 -5.22 6.91 7.35
CA ILE A 169 -5.23 6.17 6.09
C ILE A 169 -6.29 6.78 5.18
N LYS A 170 -5.87 7.35 4.05
CA LYS A 170 -6.77 7.97 3.06
C LYS A 170 -6.50 7.45 1.67
N ASN A 171 -7.57 7.20 0.91
CA ASN A 171 -7.48 6.83 -0.51
C ASN A 171 -6.58 5.62 -0.77
N SER A 172 -6.44 4.71 0.20
CA SER A 172 -5.37 3.70 0.22
C SER A 172 -5.93 2.28 0.16
N ILE A 173 -5.07 1.32 -0.15
CA ILE A 173 -5.37 -0.12 -0.18
C ILE A 173 -4.42 -0.84 0.77
N ILE A 174 -4.94 -1.53 1.78
CA ILE A 174 -4.24 -2.51 2.61
C ILE A 174 -4.96 -3.84 2.46
N ALA A 175 -4.39 -4.77 1.71
CA ALA A 175 -5.08 -6.01 1.34
C ALA A 175 -4.09 -7.14 1.02
N ASN A 176 -4.53 -8.37 1.19
CA ASN A 176 -3.79 -9.59 0.89
C ASN A 176 -2.42 -9.71 1.60
N ASN A 177 -2.21 -9.04 2.74
CA ASN A 177 -1.03 -9.21 3.60
C ASN A 177 -1.22 -10.34 4.60
N GLY A 178 -0.22 -11.21 4.73
CA GLY A 178 -0.31 -12.41 5.56
C GLY A 178 -1.16 -13.51 4.93
N ASP A 179 -0.96 -14.74 5.43
CA ASP A 179 -1.70 -15.92 4.96
C ASP A 179 -3.12 -16.01 5.57
N ASP A 180 -3.37 -15.24 6.63
CA ASP A 180 -4.64 -15.20 7.34
C ASP A 180 -5.40 -13.91 6.96
N PRO A 181 -6.64 -13.99 6.42
CA PRO A 181 -7.48 -12.80 6.16
C PRO A 181 -7.74 -11.97 7.43
N TYR A 182 -7.52 -12.53 8.61
CA TYR A 182 -7.64 -11.84 9.90
C TYR A 182 -6.34 -11.13 10.31
N GLN A 183 -5.19 -11.37 9.68
CA GLN A 183 -3.89 -10.77 10.04
C GLN A 183 -3.41 -9.69 9.06
N GLN A 184 -4.34 -8.94 8.47
CA GLN A 184 -4.02 -7.98 7.40
C GLN A 184 -3.56 -6.61 7.94
N LEU A 185 -4.31 -6.03 8.89
CA LEU A 185 -3.93 -4.85 9.69
C LEU A 185 -4.29 -5.14 11.15
N VAL A 186 -3.30 -5.24 12.03
CA VAL A 186 -3.48 -5.69 13.42
C VAL A 186 -2.57 -4.95 14.40
N PRO A 187 -2.94 -4.83 15.68
CA PRO A 187 -2.01 -4.38 16.72
C PRO A 187 -0.81 -5.33 16.81
N SER A 188 0.38 -4.78 17.06
CA SER A 188 1.56 -5.60 17.33
C SER A 188 1.39 -6.38 18.65
N PRO A 189 1.79 -7.66 18.71
CA PRO A 189 1.73 -8.46 19.93
C PRO A 189 2.50 -7.79 21.06
N GLY A 190 1.82 -7.47 22.15
CA GLY A 190 2.44 -6.80 23.29
C GLY A 190 2.51 -5.28 23.17
N ASN A 191 1.80 -4.67 22.21
CA ASN A 191 1.50 -3.23 22.27
C ASN A 191 0.91 -2.89 23.65
N GLU A 192 1.48 -1.89 24.32
CA GLU A 192 1.01 -1.37 25.61
C GLU A 192 0.49 0.08 25.49
N PHE A 193 0.51 0.64 24.28
CA PHE A 193 0.17 2.01 23.96
C PHE A 193 -1.13 2.09 23.16
N GLU A 194 -1.93 3.11 23.47
CA GLU A 194 -3.13 3.45 22.71
C GLU A 194 -2.74 4.12 21.39
N VAL A 195 -3.20 3.59 20.26
CA VAL A 195 -2.99 4.16 18.92
C VAL A 195 -4.32 4.63 18.32
N ASP A 196 -4.41 5.90 17.95
CA ASP A 196 -5.55 6.44 17.21
C ASP A 196 -5.45 6.06 15.72
N LEU A 197 -6.41 5.30 15.20
CA LEU A 197 -6.46 4.89 13.80
C LEU A 197 -7.65 5.54 13.09
N TYR A 198 -7.38 6.43 12.13
CA TYR A 198 -8.39 7.06 11.29
C TYR A 198 -8.33 6.51 9.86
N VAL A 199 -9.44 5.97 9.35
CA VAL A 199 -9.52 5.43 7.98
C VAL A 199 -10.65 6.11 7.22
N ASP A 200 -10.33 6.67 6.05
CA ASP A 200 -11.26 7.34 5.16
C ASP A 200 -11.04 6.85 3.72
N TYR A 201 -12.12 6.63 2.96
CA TYR A 201 -12.08 6.34 1.52
C TYR A 201 -11.01 5.33 1.12
N SER A 202 -10.87 4.25 1.89
CA SER A 202 -9.80 3.27 1.73
C SER A 202 -10.35 1.84 1.76
N LEU A 203 -9.63 0.92 1.14
CA LEU A 203 -9.81 -0.52 1.32
C LEU A 203 -8.83 -1.00 2.38
N VAL A 204 -9.33 -1.53 3.49
CA VAL A 204 -8.48 -2.12 4.54
C VAL A 204 -9.08 -3.47 4.93
N GLN A 205 -8.35 -4.55 4.65
CA GLN A 205 -8.69 -5.91 5.10
C GLN A 205 -8.15 -6.16 6.53
N GLY A 206 -8.68 -7.13 7.29
CA GLY A 206 -8.16 -7.52 8.63
C GLY A 206 -9.19 -7.96 9.69
N SER A 207 -8.70 -8.49 10.83
CA SER A 207 -9.45 -9.25 11.87
C SER A 207 -10.58 -8.55 12.58
N ALA A 208 -10.66 -7.24 12.44
CA ALA A 208 -11.63 -6.44 13.12
C ALA A 208 -12.04 -5.38 12.12
N TRP A 209 -13.32 -5.36 11.75
CA TRP A 209 -13.92 -4.03 11.62
C TRP A 209 -13.48 -3.27 12.86
N ILE A 210 -12.98 -2.07 12.66
CA ILE A 210 -12.57 -1.09 13.65
C ILE A 210 -13.49 -1.05 14.90
N ASP A 211 -14.75 -1.48 14.80
CA ASP A 211 -15.69 -1.68 15.91
C ASP A 211 -15.42 -2.88 16.86
N SER A 212 -14.75 -3.97 16.46
CA SER A 212 -14.42 -5.07 17.41
C SER A 212 -13.12 -4.85 18.18
N LEU A 213 -12.47 -3.70 17.99
CA LEU A 213 -11.44 -3.16 18.87
C LEU A 213 -12.04 -2.36 20.05
N GLU A 214 -13.36 -2.11 20.08
CA GLU A 214 -14.06 -1.67 21.30
C GLU A 214 -13.95 -2.77 22.37
N GLY A 215 -12.86 -2.72 23.14
CA GLY A 215 -12.55 -3.67 24.22
C GLY A 215 -11.09 -4.07 24.33
N SER A 216 -10.22 -3.73 23.36
CA SER A 216 -8.77 -3.74 23.56
C SER A 216 -8.31 -2.30 23.84
N GLU A 217 -7.73 -2.02 25.01
CA GLU A 217 -7.31 -0.68 25.46
C GLU A 217 -6.19 -0.03 24.61
N LEU A 218 -5.95 -0.48 23.38
CA LEU A 218 -4.69 -0.29 22.65
C LEU A 218 -4.84 0.27 21.23
N ILE A 219 -6.01 0.18 20.59
CA ILE A 219 -6.28 0.87 19.32
C ILE A 219 -7.67 1.50 19.40
N ILE A 220 -7.73 2.83 19.26
CA ILE A 220 -8.98 3.57 19.10
C ILE A 220 -9.14 3.85 17.62
N SER A 221 -10.03 3.11 16.98
CA SER A 221 -10.23 3.24 15.55
C SER A 221 -11.51 3.98 15.18
N THR A 222 -11.41 4.86 14.18
CA THR A 222 -12.49 5.63 13.59
C THR A 222 -12.54 5.36 12.10
N VAL A 223 -13.62 4.72 11.63
CA VAL A 223 -13.92 4.58 10.19
C VAL A 223 -14.80 5.74 9.76
N GLY A 224 -14.26 6.59 8.91
CA GLY A 224 -15.04 7.61 8.22
C GLY A 224 -15.62 7.09 6.90
N ASP A 225 -15.95 8.04 6.02
CA ASP A 225 -16.77 7.76 4.84
C ASP A 225 -16.04 6.95 3.76
N GLY A 226 -16.81 6.23 2.95
CA GLY A 226 -16.31 5.61 1.72
C GLY A 226 -15.33 4.45 1.89
N CYS A 227 -15.14 3.96 3.11
CA CYS A 227 -14.30 2.79 3.36
C CYS A 227 -14.95 1.49 2.86
N MET A 228 -14.15 0.59 2.30
CA MET A 228 -14.59 -0.71 1.81
C MET A 228 -14.28 -1.83 2.81
N THR A 229 -15.12 -2.86 2.79
CA THR A 229 -15.16 -3.89 3.84
C THR A 229 -13.96 -4.85 3.79
N GLN A 230 -13.75 -5.54 4.90
CA GLN A 230 -12.67 -6.53 5.11
C GLN A 230 -12.58 -7.69 4.09
N LEU A 231 -13.60 -7.92 3.26
CA LEU A 231 -13.66 -9.03 2.30
C LEU A 231 -13.58 -8.59 0.84
N GLU A 232 -13.49 -7.30 0.57
CA GLU A 232 -13.42 -6.83 -0.81
C GLU A 232 -12.02 -7.13 -1.36
N ASP A 233 -11.97 -7.84 -2.49
CA ASP A 233 -10.73 -8.09 -3.21
C ASP A 233 -10.36 -6.81 -3.99
N PRO A 234 -9.14 -6.26 -3.85
CA PRO A 234 -8.69 -5.13 -4.66
C PRO A 234 -8.66 -5.42 -6.16
N ARG A 235 -8.68 -6.70 -6.58
CA ARG A 235 -8.63 -7.17 -7.97
C ARG A 235 -7.43 -6.60 -8.73
N PHE A 236 -6.23 -6.85 -8.21
CA PHE A 236 -4.98 -6.53 -8.90
C PHE A 236 -4.83 -7.36 -10.17
N VAL A 237 -4.17 -6.80 -11.19
CA VAL A 237 -3.98 -7.46 -12.50
C VAL A 237 -3.16 -8.74 -12.37
N ASN A 238 -1.99 -8.67 -11.70
CA ASN A 238 -1.13 -9.84 -11.52
C ASN A 238 -0.13 -9.63 -10.36
N PRO A 239 -0.59 -9.78 -9.10
CA PRO A 239 0.25 -9.54 -7.92
C PRO A 239 1.48 -10.46 -7.81
N ASP A 240 1.38 -11.71 -8.26
CA ASP A 240 2.47 -12.70 -8.26
C ASP A 240 3.69 -12.27 -9.09
N PHE A 241 3.49 -11.31 -10.00
CA PHE A 241 4.53 -10.69 -10.83
C PHE A 241 4.65 -9.17 -10.56
N SER A 242 4.30 -8.74 -9.34
CA SER A 242 4.39 -7.36 -8.86
C SER A 242 3.59 -6.34 -9.69
N ASN A 243 2.52 -6.76 -10.37
CA ASN A 243 1.63 -5.86 -11.09
C ASN A 243 0.37 -5.56 -10.27
N TYR A 244 0.47 -4.50 -9.47
CA TYR A 244 -0.58 -4.01 -8.56
C TYR A 244 -1.52 -2.98 -9.18
N ARG A 245 -1.52 -2.84 -10.51
CA ARG A 245 -2.59 -2.08 -11.18
C ARG A 245 -3.93 -2.75 -10.93
N LEU A 246 -4.99 -1.96 -10.85
CA LEU A 246 -6.35 -2.46 -10.69
C LEU A 246 -6.84 -3.05 -12.02
N LEU A 247 -7.61 -4.15 -11.95
CA LEU A 247 -8.50 -4.55 -13.04
C LEU A 247 -9.67 -3.57 -13.12
N ALA A 248 -10.20 -3.33 -14.32
CA ALA A 248 -11.37 -2.49 -14.56
C ALA A 248 -12.59 -2.88 -13.70
N SER A 249 -12.65 -4.15 -13.28
CA SER A 249 -13.72 -4.68 -12.43
C SER A 249 -13.53 -4.41 -10.93
N SER A 250 -12.40 -3.82 -10.52
CA SER A 250 -12.11 -3.47 -9.12
C SER A 250 -13.09 -2.42 -8.57
N LEU A 251 -13.59 -2.64 -7.35
CA LEU A 251 -14.41 -1.63 -6.67
C LEU A 251 -13.58 -0.44 -6.14
N CYS A 252 -12.24 -0.55 -6.15
CA CYS A 252 -11.32 0.54 -5.80
C CYS A 252 -11.30 1.66 -6.86
N ILE A 253 -11.78 1.38 -8.07
CA ILE A 253 -11.90 2.39 -9.13
C ILE A 253 -13.00 3.39 -8.79
N ASN A 254 -12.73 4.67 -8.96
CA ASN A 254 -13.62 5.79 -8.74
C ASN A 254 -14.22 5.79 -7.32
N ALA A 255 -13.41 5.38 -6.34
CA ALA A 255 -13.85 5.02 -5.00
C ALA A 255 -13.23 5.86 -3.88
N ALA A 256 -12.12 6.55 -4.14
CA ALA A 256 -11.40 7.36 -3.16
C ALA A 256 -12.10 8.70 -2.88
N HIS A 257 -11.56 9.61 -2.08
CA HIS A 257 -12.27 10.83 -1.66
C HIS A 257 -12.87 11.63 -2.85
N PRO A 258 -14.16 12.04 -2.82
CA PRO A 258 -14.85 12.66 -3.95
C PRO A 258 -14.30 14.03 -4.38
N ASP A 259 -13.60 14.72 -3.49
CA ASP A 259 -12.97 16.02 -3.78
C ASP A 259 -11.64 15.91 -4.54
N SER A 260 -11.27 14.72 -5.02
CA SER A 260 -10.04 14.48 -5.78
C SER A 260 -10.34 13.67 -7.04
N THR A 261 -9.54 13.92 -8.07
CA THR A 261 -9.70 13.30 -9.40
C THR A 261 -8.39 12.74 -9.91
N ASP A 262 -8.48 11.65 -10.64
CA ASP A 262 -7.37 11.11 -11.43
C ASP A 262 -7.10 11.94 -12.70
N ASN A 263 -6.02 11.60 -13.40
CA ASN A 263 -5.60 12.30 -14.62
C ASN A 263 -6.58 12.16 -15.79
N ASP A 264 -7.49 11.18 -15.75
CA ASP A 264 -8.56 11.02 -16.73
C ASP A 264 -9.79 11.90 -16.41
N GLY A 265 -9.74 12.65 -15.31
CA GLY A 265 -10.81 13.54 -14.85
C GLY A 265 -11.95 12.84 -14.13
N THR A 266 -11.84 11.53 -13.89
CA THR A 266 -12.80 10.79 -13.07
C THR A 266 -12.43 10.89 -11.58
N ARG A 267 -13.33 10.47 -10.70
CA ARG A 267 -13.08 10.50 -9.24
C ARG A 267 -11.86 9.62 -8.95
N LEU A 268 -11.02 10.06 -8.02
CA LEU A 268 -9.79 9.34 -7.67
C LEU A 268 -10.06 7.86 -7.34
N ASP A 269 -9.16 6.99 -7.81
CA ASP A 269 -9.07 5.60 -7.45
C ASP A 269 -8.37 5.42 -6.09
N MET A 270 -8.68 4.34 -5.38
CA MET A 270 -7.92 3.99 -4.18
C MET A 270 -6.59 3.31 -4.56
N GLY A 271 -5.56 3.54 -3.76
CA GLY A 271 -4.23 2.93 -3.90
C GLY A 271 -3.27 3.74 -4.77
N VAL A 272 -2.10 3.16 -5.01
CA VAL A 272 -0.96 3.84 -5.65
C VAL A 272 -1.06 3.93 -7.17
N TYR A 273 -1.74 2.98 -7.82
CA TYR A 273 -1.86 2.93 -9.28
C TYR A 273 -3.31 3.07 -9.74
N PRO A 274 -3.72 4.26 -10.23
CA PRO A 274 -5.07 4.45 -10.76
C PRO A 274 -5.26 3.72 -12.09
N TYR A 275 -6.49 3.32 -12.37
CA TYR A 275 -6.97 2.88 -13.67
C TYR A 275 -7.47 4.08 -14.46
N LEU A 276 -6.67 4.52 -15.42
CA LEU A 276 -7.04 5.65 -16.28
C LEU A 276 -7.83 5.15 -17.49
N ASN A 277 -9.03 5.68 -17.70
CA ASN A 277 -9.87 5.34 -18.84
C ASN A 277 -10.04 6.51 -19.81
N THR A 278 -9.88 6.24 -21.10
CA THR A 278 -10.02 7.26 -22.15
C THR A 278 -11.45 7.38 -22.69
N TYR A 279 -12.30 6.39 -22.45
CA TYR A 279 -13.70 6.44 -22.85
C TYR A 279 -14.55 6.99 -21.70
N SER A 280 -15.47 7.90 -22.00
CA SER A 280 -16.27 8.64 -21.01
C SER A 280 -17.77 8.33 -21.11
N GLY A 281 -18.15 7.21 -21.73
CA GLY A 281 -19.56 6.84 -21.93
C GLY A 281 -20.28 7.66 -23.01
N PRO A 282 -21.62 7.75 -22.97
CA PRO A 282 -22.51 7.24 -21.91
C PRO A 282 -22.86 5.76 -22.06
N THR A 283 -22.45 5.09 -23.15
CA THR A 283 -22.80 3.69 -23.40
C THR A 283 -21.59 2.80 -23.23
N TRP A 284 -21.60 1.97 -22.19
CA TRP A 284 -20.51 1.06 -21.85
C TRP A 284 -20.80 -0.33 -22.40
N TYR A 285 -19.87 -0.89 -23.15
CA TYR A 285 -20.04 -2.16 -23.86
C TYR A 285 -19.31 -3.29 -23.13
N VAL A 286 -20.00 -4.41 -23.00
CA VAL A 286 -19.51 -5.64 -22.37
C VAL A 286 -19.71 -6.80 -23.33
N GLU A 287 -18.66 -7.60 -23.54
CA GLU A 287 -18.76 -8.84 -24.30
C GLU A 287 -17.79 -9.92 -23.78
N PRO A 288 -18.05 -11.22 -24.00
CA PRO A 288 -17.23 -12.28 -23.44
C PRO A 288 -15.77 -12.29 -23.94
N ALA A 289 -15.52 -11.69 -25.12
CA ALA A 289 -14.19 -11.56 -25.72
C ALA A 289 -13.49 -10.22 -25.40
N GLY A 290 -14.11 -9.37 -24.56
CA GLY A 290 -13.56 -8.08 -24.15
C GLY A 290 -12.35 -8.21 -23.23
N ASN A 291 -11.92 -7.09 -22.63
CA ASN A 291 -10.72 -7.06 -21.79
C ASN A 291 -10.89 -6.15 -20.56
N ASP A 292 -10.58 -6.66 -19.37
CA ASP A 292 -10.68 -5.89 -18.10
C ASP A 292 -9.35 -5.27 -17.64
N THR A 293 -8.28 -5.40 -18.43
CA THR A 293 -6.99 -4.76 -18.17
C THR A 293 -6.74 -3.59 -19.11
N THR A 294 -7.17 -3.70 -20.37
CA THR A 294 -6.93 -2.71 -21.42
C THR A 294 -8.20 -2.23 -22.09
N GLY A 295 -9.35 -2.86 -21.82
CA GLY A 295 -10.62 -2.39 -22.36
C GLY A 295 -10.98 -1.02 -21.80
N THR A 296 -11.65 -0.20 -22.61
CA THR A 296 -12.13 1.12 -22.19
C THR A 296 -13.63 1.10 -21.95
N GLY A 297 -14.33 0.05 -22.44
CA GLY A 297 -15.78 -0.02 -22.45
C GLY A 297 -16.42 0.68 -23.64
N ALA A 298 -15.63 1.15 -24.61
CA ALA A 298 -16.12 1.59 -25.92
C ALA A 298 -16.56 0.38 -26.78
N SER A 299 -17.34 0.62 -27.84
CA SER A 299 -17.85 -0.46 -28.70
C SER A 299 -16.79 -1.22 -29.47
N ASP A 300 -15.64 -0.59 -29.75
CA ASP A 300 -14.46 -1.18 -30.40
C ASP A 300 -13.41 -1.71 -29.40
N SER A 301 -13.62 -1.46 -28.10
CA SER A 301 -12.76 -1.93 -27.01
C SER A 301 -13.57 -2.25 -25.74
N PRO A 302 -14.50 -3.23 -25.82
CA PRO A 302 -15.42 -3.54 -24.74
C PRO A 302 -14.73 -4.16 -23.52
N PHE A 303 -15.38 -4.04 -22.37
CA PHE A 303 -14.99 -4.76 -21.17
C PHE A 303 -15.35 -6.24 -21.25
N ALA A 304 -14.59 -7.08 -20.54
CA ALA A 304 -14.90 -8.51 -20.44
C ALA A 304 -16.00 -8.78 -19.42
N SER A 305 -16.07 -7.97 -18.35
CA SER A 305 -17.02 -8.15 -17.26
C SER A 305 -18.06 -7.02 -17.17
N ILE A 306 -19.23 -7.39 -16.65
CA ILE A 306 -20.32 -6.46 -16.39
C ILE A 306 -19.92 -5.48 -15.27
N GLN A 307 -19.23 -5.97 -14.23
CA GLN A 307 -18.77 -5.11 -13.13
C GLN A 307 -17.83 -4.00 -13.62
N SER A 308 -16.95 -4.27 -14.60
CA SER A 308 -16.09 -3.24 -15.20
C SER A 308 -16.93 -2.09 -15.75
N ALA A 309 -17.90 -2.37 -16.62
CA ALA A 309 -18.76 -1.34 -17.18
C ALA A 309 -19.56 -0.57 -16.10
N ILE A 310 -20.04 -1.27 -15.07
CA ILE A 310 -20.73 -0.64 -13.94
C ILE A 310 -19.81 0.32 -13.19
N ASN A 311 -18.52 0.03 -13.03
CA ASN A 311 -17.57 0.90 -12.32
C ASN A 311 -17.37 2.26 -13.01
N PHE A 312 -17.52 2.33 -14.34
CA PHE A 312 -17.39 3.60 -15.09
C PHE A 312 -18.73 4.27 -15.42
N ALA A 313 -19.84 3.52 -15.44
CA ALA A 313 -21.19 4.07 -15.59
C ALA A 313 -21.61 4.83 -14.31
N THR A 314 -21.26 6.10 -14.21
CA THR A 314 -21.41 6.94 -13.00
C THR A 314 -22.56 7.93 -13.09
N THR A 315 -23.11 8.19 -14.28
CA THR A 315 -24.20 9.16 -14.49
C THR A 315 -25.57 8.49 -14.68
N THR A 316 -26.66 9.20 -14.40
CA THR A 316 -28.02 8.68 -14.59
C THR A 316 -28.43 8.49 -16.06
N SER A 317 -27.65 9.04 -16.99
CA SER A 317 -27.80 8.81 -18.43
C SER A 317 -27.00 7.61 -18.93
N ASP A 318 -26.12 7.04 -18.10
CA ASP A 318 -25.26 5.96 -18.53
C ASP A 318 -26.02 4.64 -18.69
N SER A 319 -25.59 3.85 -19.66
CA SER A 319 -26.13 2.54 -19.95
C SER A 319 -25.03 1.52 -20.16
N VAL A 320 -25.18 0.33 -19.59
CA VAL A 320 -24.35 -0.84 -19.86
C VAL A 320 -25.06 -1.73 -20.86
N THR A 321 -24.44 -1.96 -22.02
CA THR A 321 -24.91 -2.88 -23.05
C THR A 321 -24.13 -4.19 -22.96
N VAL A 322 -24.81 -5.28 -22.68
CA VAL A 322 -24.22 -6.61 -22.46
C VAL A 322 -24.52 -7.51 -23.65
N ALA A 323 -23.49 -7.91 -24.38
CA ALA A 323 -23.60 -8.84 -25.49
C ALA A 323 -24.02 -10.24 -25.03
N ALA A 324 -24.63 -11.03 -25.92
CA ALA A 324 -25.03 -12.40 -25.63
C ALA A 324 -23.82 -13.26 -25.21
N GLY A 325 -23.94 -13.93 -24.06
CA GLY A 325 -22.88 -14.73 -23.49
C GLY A 325 -23.20 -15.18 -22.06
N THR A 326 -22.25 -15.90 -21.45
CA THR A 326 -22.33 -16.31 -20.06
C THR A 326 -21.36 -15.47 -19.24
N TYR A 327 -21.88 -14.78 -18.24
CA TYR A 327 -21.09 -13.98 -17.29
C TYR A 327 -21.28 -14.58 -15.90
N ILE A 328 -20.19 -14.90 -15.23
CA ILE A 328 -20.20 -15.46 -13.87
C ILE A 328 -19.48 -14.45 -12.98
N GLU A 329 -20.26 -13.59 -12.34
CA GLU A 329 -19.76 -12.44 -11.59
C GLU A 329 -20.62 -12.20 -10.34
N ASN A 330 -20.00 -11.62 -9.31
CA ASN A 330 -20.72 -10.99 -8.21
C ASN A 330 -20.85 -9.50 -8.53
N ILE A 331 -22.06 -9.08 -8.91
CA ILE A 331 -22.31 -7.71 -9.36
C ILE A 331 -22.69 -6.82 -8.18
N ASN A 332 -21.95 -5.72 -8.04
CA ASN A 332 -22.24 -4.63 -7.12
C ASN A 332 -22.54 -3.36 -7.93
N PHE A 333 -23.80 -2.90 -7.85
CA PHE A 333 -24.25 -1.68 -8.51
C PHE A 333 -23.78 -0.39 -7.83
N ARG A 334 -23.17 -0.47 -6.63
CA ARG A 334 -22.63 0.67 -5.87
C ARG A 334 -23.67 1.78 -5.62
N GLY A 335 -24.95 1.40 -5.53
CA GLY A 335 -26.09 2.33 -5.39
C GLY A 335 -26.38 3.18 -6.62
N ARG A 336 -25.76 2.89 -7.78
CA ARG A 336 -25.89 3.68 -9.01
C ARG A 336 -27.24 3.44 -9.70
N ASN A 337 -27.78 4.50 -10.27
CA ASN A 337 -29.03 4.47 -11.04
C ASN A 337 -28.71 4.48 -12.54
N ILE A 338 -28.40 3.30 -13.08
CA ILE A 338 -27.95 3.09 -14.47
C ILE A 338 -28.83 2.07 -15.18
N LYS A 339 -28.85 2.11 -16.52
CA LYS A 339 -29.58 1.12 -17.34
C LYS A 339 -28.65 -0.03 -17.72
N VAL A 340 -28.96 -1.27 -17.35
CA VAL A 340 -28.25 -2.46 -17.84
C VAL A 340 -29.16 -3.22 -18.80
N VAL A 341 -28.70 -3.44 -20.03
CA VAL A 341 -29.49 -4.04 -21.12
C VAL A 341 -28.72 -5.21 -21.70
N GLY A 342 -29.31 -6.41 -21.62
CA GLY A 342 -28.83 -7.58 -22.34
C GLY A 342 -29.36 -7.62 -23.78
N ALA A 343 -28.64 -8.35 -24.63
CA ALA A 343 -29.08 -8.72 -25.98
C ALA A 343 -30.30 -9.65 -25.97
#